data_AF-D6CK21-F1
#
_entry.id   AF-D6CK21-F1
#
_cell.length_a   1.000
_cell.length_b   1.000
_cell.length_c   1.000
_cell.angle_alpha   90.00
_cell.angle_beta   90.00
_cell.angle_gamma   90.00
#
_symmetry.space_group_name_H-M   'P 1'
#
loop_
_entity.id
_entity.type
_entity.pdbx_description
1 polymer ?
#
loop_
_entity_poly.entity_id
_entity_poly.type
_entity_poly.pdbx_seq_one_letter_code
_entity_poly.pdbx_strand_id
1 'polypeptide(L)'
;MTGLIQHLHDRVWADLPLQVSLRQRLIAAFSWGGVLMALAAFKFWRIHHGHSGSVPVAAGLAIAGVILFGLLLLPSPGETLYLAIMRVFMVFGFVFSHIALTLAFYLFVTPMGWIMRRCGMDLLDTRPGTRPTWKTHHQRTDRKRYYRLS
;
A
#
# COMPACT_ATOMS: atom_id res chain seq x y z
N MET A 1 -1.11 23.77 2.83
CA MET A 1 -1.09 22.33 2.51
C MET A 1 0.29 21.70 2.63
N THR A 2 1.38 22.46 2.48
CA THR A 2 2.78 21.99 2.57
C THR A 2 3.16 21.44 3.95
N GLY A 3 2.66 22.03 5.05
CA GLY A 3 2.98 21.59 6.41
C GLY A 3 2.42 20.23 6.82
N LEU A 4 1.27 19.80 6.25
CA LEU A 4 0.69 18.49 6.55
C LEU A 4 1.53 17.36 5.91
N ILE A 5 2.04 17.59 4.70
CA ILE A 5 2.88 16.62 3.98
C ILE A 5 4.23 16.47 4.69
N GLN A 6 4.85 17.59 5.11
CA GLN A 6 6.07 17.55 5.91
C GLN A 6 5.86 16.85 7.26
N HIS A 7 4.77 17.16 7.97
CA HIS A 7 4.51 16.53 9.26
C HIS A 7 4.25 15.01 9.14
N LEU A 8 3.55 14.58 8.09
CA LEU A 8 3.33 13.16 7.82
C LEU A 8 4.62 12.46 7.38
N HIS A 9 5.42 13.10 6.53
CA HIS A 9 6.74 12.64 6.14
C HIS A 9 7.60 12.41 7.39
N ASP A 10 7.70 13.39 8.27
CA ASP A 10 8.55 13.32 9.46
C ASP A 10 8.08 12.25 10.45
N ARG A 11 6.77 12.06 10.63
CA ARG A 11 6.21 10.98 11.47
C ARG A 11 6.54 9.60 10.91
N VAL A 12 6.31 9.42 9.60
CA VAL A 12 6.56 8.18 8.87
C VAL A 12 8.04 7.79 8.93
N TRP A 13 8.96 8.74 8.80
CA TRP A 13 10.40 8.45 8.89
C TRP A 13 10.93 8.38 10.32
N ALA A 14 10.32 9.08 11.27
CA ALA A 14 10.71 9.04 12.69
C ALA A 14 10.28 7.74 13.40
N ASP A 15 9.23 7.08 12.92
CA ASP A 15 8.72 5.83 13.49
C ASP A 15 9.51 4.59 13.04
N LEU A 16 10.53 4.74 12.17
CA LEU A 16 11.44 3.64 11.87
C LEU A 16 12.20 3.26 13.14
N PRO A 17 12.09 2.02 13.64
CA PRO A 17 12.75 1.61 14.87
C PRO A 17 14.26 1.77 14.70
N LEU A 18 14.86 2.73 15.43
CA LEU A 18 16.30 3.00 15.44
C LEU A 18 17.11 1.80 15.97
N GLN A 19 16.46 0.85 16.62
CA GLN A 19 17.04 -0.41 17.07
C GLN A 19 16.18 -1.56 16.55
N VAL A 20 16.74 -2.37 15.67
CA VAL A 20 16.03 -3.52 15.12
C VAL A 20 16.19 -4.72 16.06
N SER A 21 15.06 -5.23 16.58
CA SER A 21 15.10 -6.38 17.49
C SER A 21 15.56 -7.66 16.78
N LEU A 22 16.28 -8.53 17.51
CA LEU A 22 16.72 -9.83 17.01
C LEU A 22 15.54 -10.67 16.46
N ARG A 23 14.39 -10.61 17.14
CA ARG A 23 13.16 -11.31 16.72
C ARG A 23 12.67 -10.86 15.36
N GLN A 24 12.63 -9.55 15.10
CA GLN A 24 12.19 -9.01 13.81
C GLN A 24 13.12 -9.45 12.68
N ARG A 25 14.45 -9.44 12.91
CA ARG A 25 15.44 -9.91 11.94
C ARG A 25 15.34 -11.40 11.67
N LEU A 26 15.13 -12.22 12.70
CA LEU A 26 14.92 -13.66 12.54
C LEU A 26 13.64 -13.96 11.76
N ILE A 27 12.52 -13.31 12.09
CA ILE A 27 11.26 -13.48 11.35
C ILE A 27 11.44 -13.09 9.88
N ALA A 28 12.14 -11.98 9.61
CA ALA A 28 12.46 -11.56 8.25
C ALA A 28 13.36 -12.56 7.53
N ALA A 29 14.42 -13.06 8.18
CA ALA A 29 15.32 -14.07 7.63
C ALA A 29 14.57 -15.36 7.30
N PHE A 30 13.73 -15.86 8.21
CA PHE A 30 12.96 -17.08 8.00
C PHE A 30 11.88 -16.92 6.93
N SER A 31 11.16 -15.80 6.92
CA SER A 31 10.12 -15.58 5.90
C SER A 31 10.73 -15.39 4.52
N TRP A 32 11.73 -14.51 4.36
CA TRP A 32 12.29 -14.19 3.06
C TRP A 32 13.26 -15.26 2.56
N GLY A 33 14.16 -15.72 3.43
CA GLY A 33 15.07 -16.82 3.13
C GLY A 33 14.32 -18.13 2.91
N GLY A 34 13.29 -18.39 3.71
CA GLY A 34 12.43 -19.57 3.56
C GLY A 34 11.63 -19.56 2.26
N VAL A 35 11.05 -18.42 1.87
CA VAL A 35 10.35 -18.29 0.57
C VAL A 35 11.31 -18.50 -0.60
N LEU A 36 12.50 -17.92 -0.57
CA LEU A 36 13.50 -18.12 -1.63
C LEU A 36 13.98 -19.57 -1.71
N MET A 37 14.21 -20.22 -0.57
CA MET A 37 14.55 -21.65 -0.53
C MET A 37 13.40 -22.54 -1.03
N ALA A 38 12.15 -22.23 -0.67
CA ALA A 38 10.98 -22.96 -1.16
C ALA A 38 10.81 -22.82 -2.68
N LEU A 39 11.01 -21.62 -3.22
CA LEU A 39 10.98 -21.36 -4.67
C LEU A 39 12.12 -22.07 -5.40
N ALA A 40 13.33 -22.08 -4.82
CA ALA A 40 14.47 -22.80 -5.36
C ALA A 40 14.20 -24.32 -5.38
N ALA A 41 13.68 -24.88 -4.29
CA ALA A 41 13.30 -26.29 -4.20
C ALA A 41 12.18 -26.65 -5.19
N PHE A 42 11.16 -25.79 -5.33
CA PHE A 42 10.07 -25.99 -6.28
C PHE A 42 10.56 -25.96 -7.73
N LYS A 43 11.44 -25.02 -8.07
CA LYS A 43 12.06 -24.95 -9.41
C LYS A 43 12.96 -26.16 -9.67
N PHE A 44 13.76 -26.57 -8.69
CA PHE A 44 14.61 -27.75 -8.78
C PHE A 44 13.79 -29.01 -9.01
N TRP A 45 12.69 -29.18 -8.27
CA TRP A 45 11.73 -30.26 -8.45
C TRP A 45 11.10 -30.25 -9.85
N ARG A 46 10.69 -29.08 -10.36
CA ARG A 46 10.14 -28.90 -11.72
C ARG A 46 11.15 -29.22 -12.83
N ILE A 47 12.43 -28.89 -12.65
CA ILE A 47 13.50 -29.22 -13.61
C ILE A 47 13.73 -30.73 -13.63
N HIS A 48 13.76 -31.38 -12.46
CA HIS A 48 13.89 -32.84 -12.36
C HIS A 48 12.69 -33.61 -12.95
N HIS A 49 11.49 -33.00 -13.00
CA HIS A 49 10.29 -33.59 -13.60
C HIS A 49 10.12 -33.24 -15.11
N GLY A 50 11.24 -33.07 -15.83
CA GLY A 50 11.25 -33.05 -17.30
C GLY A 50 10.86 -31.74 -17.98
N HIS A 51 10.73 -30.63 -17.22
CA HIS A 51 10.51 -29.32 -17.83
C HIS A 51 11.84 -28.61 -18.06
N SER A 52 12.04 -28.06 -19.27
CA SER A 52 13.20 -27.24 -19.65
C SER A 52 13.22 -25.91 -18.88
N GLY A 53 13.65 -25.98 -17.63
CA GLY A 53 13.95 -24.83 -16.79
C GLY A 53 15.46 -24.62 -16.76
N SER A 54 15.90 -23.38 -16.94
CA SER A 54 17.31 -23.02 -16.86
C SER A 54 17.86 -23.25 -15.44
N VAL A 55 18.65 -24.31 -15.28
CA VAL A 55 19.45 -24.64 -14.07
C VAL A 55 20.16 -23.41 -13.46
N PRO A 56 20.75 -22.47 -14.22
CA PRO A 56 21.39 -21.29 -13.63
C PRO A 56 20.42 -20.38 -12.86
N VAL A 57 19.15 -20.33 -13.22
CA VAL A 57 18.15 -19.52 -12.51
C VAL A 57 17.80 -20.14 -11.16
N ALA A 58 17.64 -21.47 -11.10
CA ALA A 58 17.37 -22.17 -9.84
C ALA A 58 18.56 -22.07 -8.87
N ALA A 59 19.79 -22.23 -9.38
CA ALA A 59 21.01 -22.04 -8.61
C ALA A 59 21.16 -20.59 -8.12
N GLY A 60 20.86 -19.60 -8.99
CA GLY A 60 20.86 -18.19 -8.63
C GLY A 60 19.90 -17.86 -7.48
N LEU A 61 18.66 -18.39 -7.53
CA LEU A 61 17.70 -18.22 -6.43
C LEU A 61 18.16 -18.87 -5.12
N ALA A 62 18.75 -20.07 -5.19
CA ALA A 62 19.25 -20.75 -4.00
C ALA A 62 20.41 -19.98 -3.35
N ILE A 63 21.37 -19.52 -4.16
CA ILE A 63 22.50 -18.72 -3.69
C ILE A 63 22.01 -17.40 -3.10
N ALA A 64 21.10 -16.70 -3.78
CA ALA A 64 20.50 -15.47 -3.27
C ALA A 64 19.76 -15.70 -1.94
N GLY A 65 19.03 -16.82 -1.81
CA GLY A 65 18.35 -17.20 -0.57
C GLY A 65 19.32 -17.45 0.59
N VAL A 66 20.41 -18.18 0.35
CA VAL A 66 21.44 -18.46 1.36
C VAL A 66 22.19 -17.19 1.77
N ILE A 67 22.57 -16.35 0.81
CA ILE A 67 23.24 -15.07 1.07
C ILE A 67 22.31 -14.16 1.88
N LEU A 68 21.05 -14.03 1.49
CA LEU A 68 20.08 -13.17 2.18
C LEU A 68 19.83 -13.69 3.60
N PHE A 69 19.66 -15.00 3.78
CA PHE A 69 19.50 -15.62 5.09
C PHE A 69 20.71 -15.36 6.00
N GLY A 70 21.92 -15.62 5.50
CA GLY A 70 23.17 -15.37 6.22
C GLY A 70 23.36 -13.90 6.58
N LEU A 71 23.06 -12.99 5.65
CA LEU A 71 23.26 -11.55 5.85
C LEU A 71 22.29 -10.96 6.90
N LEU A 72 21.05 -11.46 6.95
CA LEU A 72 20.07 -11.01 7.96
C LEU A 72 20.37 -11.55 9.37
N LEU A 73 21.08 -12.67 9.49
CA LEU A 73 21.56 -13.21 10.78
C LEU A 73 22.67 -12.35 11.40
N LEU A 74 23.51 -11.69 10.59
CA LEU A 74 24.62 -10.88 11.08
C LEU A 74 24.14 -9.54 11.69
N PRO A 75 24.65 -9.13 12.87
CA PRO A 75 24.12 -8.02 13.64
C PRO A 75 24.20 -6.66 12.93
N SER A 76 25.37 -6.29 12.43
CA SER A 76 25.59 -4.97 11.81
C SER A 76 25.03 -4.84 10.38
N PRO A 77 25.36 -5.73 9.43
CA PRO A 77 24.84 -5.61 8.05
C PRO A 77 23.37 -6.00 7.95
N GLY A 78 22.89 -6.94 8.77
CA GLY A 78 21.50 -7.41 8.74
C GLY A 78 20.50 -6.34 9.18
N GLU A 79 20.88 -5.49 10.13
CA GLU A 79 20.07 -4.34 10.54
C GLU A 79 19.95 -3.30 9.43
N THR A 80 21.08 -2.93 8.82
CA THR A 80 21.10 -1.97 7.70
C THR A 80 20.28 -2.46 6.53
N LEU A 81 20.42 -3.75 6.17
CA LEU A 81 19.68 -4.34 5.07
C LEU A 81 18.17 -4.43 5.36
N TYR A 82 17.80 -4.83 6.57
CA TYR A 82 16.39 -4.87 6.98
C TYR A 82 15.75 -3.49 6.91
N LEU A 83 16.44 -2.44 7.38
CA LEU A 83 15.97 -1.07 7.29
C LEU A 83 15.86 -0.58 5.84
N ALA A 84 16.85 -0.88 5.00
CA ALA A 84 16.82 -0.52 3.58
C ALA A 84 15.62 -1.16 2.86
N ILE A 85 15.40 -2.45 3.11
CA ILE A 85 14.23 -3.18 2.62
C ILE A 85 12.94 -2.53 3.10
N MET A 86 12.84 -2.24 4.40
CA MET A 86 11.60 -1.69 4.97
C MET A 86 11.27 -0.30 4.39
N ARG A 87 12.29 0.53 4.11
CA ARG A 87 12.11 1.81 3.41
C ARG A 87 11.53 1.63 2.01
N VAL A 88 12.03 0.66 1.26
CA VAL A 88 11.50 0.34 -0.08
C VAL A 88 10.04 -0.10 0.04
N PHE A 89 9.72 -1.01 0.94
CA PHE A 89 8.36 -1.50 1.14
C PHE A 89 7.39 -0.41 1.57
N MET A 90 7.85 0.57 2.33
CA MET A 90 7.05 1.72 2.72
C MET A 90 6.66 2.58 1.52
N VAL A 91 7.61 2.87 0.62
CA VAL A 91 7.34 3.59 -0.64
C VAL A 91 6.39 2.79 -1.51
N PHE A 92 6.59 1.48 -1.62
CA PHE A 92 5.67 0.60 -2.33
C PHE A 92 4.28 0.62 -1.73
N GLY A 93 4.13 0.56 -0.41
CA GLY A 93 2.85 0.66 0.29
C GLY A 93 2.13 1.96 -0.04
N PHE A 94 2.84 3.09 0.02
CA PHE A 94 2.30 4.39 -0.35
C PHE A 94 1.79 4.40 -1.80
N VAL A 95 2.63 4.01 -2.76
CA VAL A 95 2.28 3.99 -4.18
C VAL A 95 1.11 3.04 -4.44
N PHE A 96 1.16 1.84 -3.88
CA PHE A 96 0.13 0.82 -4.07
C PHE A 96 -1.20 1.25 -3.46
N SER A 97 -1.22 1.88 -2.29
CA SER A 97 -2.45 2.44 -1.71
C SER A 97 -3.08 3.50 -2.61
N HIS A 98 -2.27 4.38 -3.20
CA HIS A 98 -2.78 5.40 -4.13
C HIS A 98 -3.32 4.77 -5.41
N ILE A 99 -2.62 3.78 -5.97
CA ILE A 99 -3.07 3.05 -7.16
C ILE A 99 -4.37 2.31 -6.85
N ALA A 100 -4.44 1.58 -5.75
CA ALA A 100 -5.62 0.82 -5.35
C ALA A 100 -6.81 1.75 -5.09
N LEU A 101 -6.60 2.88 -4.41
CA LEU A 101 -7.64 3.88 -4.16
C LEU A 101 -8.12 4.51 -5.46
N THR A 102 -7.20 4.89 -6.36
CA THR A 102 -7.54 5.46 -7.68
C THR A 102 -8.33 4.45 -8.50
N LEU A 103 -7.86 3.20 -8.56
CA LEU A 103 -8.54 2.14 -9.28
C LEU A 103 -9.93 1.89 -8.70
N ALA A 104 -10.07 1.79 -7.38
CA ALA A 104 -11.36 1.64 -6.73
C ALA A 104 -12.31 2.81 -7.03
N PHE A 105 -11.80 4.04 -7.00
CA PHE A 105 -12.58 5.22 -7.37
C PHE A 105 -13.07 5.13 -8.83
N TYR A 106 -12.18 4.83 -9.77
CA TYR A 106 -12.54 4.73 -11.18
C TYR A 106 -13.40 3.52 -11.52
N LEU A 107 -13.29 2.42 -10.77
CA LEU A 107 -14.01 1.18 -11.05
C LEU A 107 -15.37 1.11 -10.34
N PHE A 108 -15.55 1.81 -9.22
CA PHE A 108 -16.81 1.81 -8.48
C PHE A 108 -17.53 3.17 -8.58
N VAL A 109 -16.85 4.27 -8.26
CA VAL A 109 -17.49 5.59 -8.18
C VAL A 109 -17.81 6.15 -9.56
N THR A 110 -16.87 6.05 -10.51
CA THR A 110 -17.08 6.56 -11.88
C THR A 110 -18.24 5.86 -12.61
N PRO A 111 -18.34 4.51 -12.65
CA PRO A 111 -19.49 3.88 -13.29
C PRO A 111 -20.79 4.14 -12.52
N MET A 112 -20.78 4.25 -11.19
CA MET A 112 -21.96 4.65 -10.43
C MET A 112 -22.48 6.02 -10.89
N GLY A 113 -21.58 7.01 -11.00
CA GLY A 113 -21.92 8.33 -11.53
C GLY A 113 -22.40 8.31 -12.98
N TRP A 114 -21.80 7.46 -13.82
CA TRP A 114 -22.22 7.27 -15.21
C TRP A 114 -23.62 6.64 -15.32
N ILE A 115 -23.91 5.64 -14.48
CA ILE A 115 -25.23 5.01 -14.37
C ILE A 115 -26.26 6.05 -13.91
N MET A 116 -25.97 6.83 -12.86
CA MET A 116 -26.88 7.88 -12.38
C MET A 116 -27.17 8.94 -13.45
N ARG A 117 -26.16 9.33 -14.25
CA ARG A 117 -26.34 10.22 -15.40
C ARG A 117 -27.26 9.62 -16.46
N ARG A 118 -27.12 8.31 -16.76
CA ARG A 118 -27.99 7.59 -17.71
C ARG A 118 -29.40 7.39 -17.18
N CYS A 119 -29.59 7.18 -15.89
CA CYS A 119 -30.90 7.11 -15.22
C CYS A 119 -31.61 8.46 -15.13
N GLY A 120 -31.00 9.54 -15.63
CA GLY A 120 -31.64 10.85 -15.67
C GLY A 120 -31.70 11.55 -14.32
N MET A 121 -30.98 11.09 -13.30
CA MET A 121 -30.86 11.78 -12.02
C MET A 121 -30.04 13.05 -12.19
N ASP A 122 -30.70 14.20 -12.28
CA ASP A 122 -30.07 15.51 -12.24
C ASP A 122 -29.95 15.97 -10.78
N LEU A 123 -28.86 15.58 -10.12
CA LEU A 123 -28.62 15.95 -8.72
C LEU A 123 -28.33 17.44 -8.53
N LEU A 124 -27.93 18.13 -9.59
CA LEU A 124 -27.39 19.48 -9.53
C LEU A 124 -28.21 20.51 -10.33
N ASP A 125 -29.36 20.11 -10.90
CA ASP A 125 -30.23 20.94 -11.75
C ASP A 125 -29.45 21.79 -12.79
N THR A 126 -28.32 21.26 -13.29
CA THR A 126 -27.40 22.02 -14.16
C THR A 126 -27.58 21.70 -15.64
N ARG A 127 -28.67 21.01 -16.00
CA ARG A 127 -29.00 20.75 -17.41
C ARG A 127 -29.20 22.06 -18.18
N PRO A 128 -28.62 22.20 -19.39
CA PRO A 128 -28.87 23.35 -20.26
C PRO A 128 -30.38 23.42 -20.58
N GLY A 129 -31.03 24.54 -20.22
CA GLY A 129 -32.47 24.75 -20.38
C GLY A 129 -33.29 24.69 -19.09
N THR A 130 -32.72 24.19 -17.99
CA THR A 130 -33.33 24.30 -16.65
C THR A 130 -32.95 25.67 -16.06
N ARG A 131 -33.93 26.45 -15.57
CA ARG A 131 -33.63 27.74 -14.94
C ARG A 131 -32.72 27.50 -13.72
N PRO A 132 -31.59 28.20 -13.57
CA PRO A 132 -30.76 28.11 -12.37
C PRO A 132 -31.59 28.55 -11.19
N THR A 133 -32.16 27.58 -10.49
CA THR A 133 -33.02 27.83 -9.34
C THR A 133 -32.09 27.85 -8.16
N TRP A 134 -31.70 29.05 -7.71
CA TRP A 134 -31.04 29.22 -6.42
C TRP A 134 -31.89 28.52 -5.37
N LYS A 135 -31.50 27.31 -4.96
CA LYS A 135 -32.16 26.63 -3.85
C LYS A 135 -31.78 27.43 -2.62
N THR A 136 -32.76 28.10 -2.04
CA THR A 136 -32.60 28.80 -0.77
C THR A 136 -32.08 27.80 0.24
N HIS A 137 -30.82 27.97 0.64
CA HIS A 137 -30.27 27.20 1.73
C HIS A 137 -31.08 27.58 2.96
N HIS A 138 -32.00 26.71 3.39
CA HIS A 138 -32.66 26.88 4.67
C HIS A 138 -31.58 26.80 5.75
N GLN A 139 -31.11 27.96 6.17
CA GLN A 139 -30.33 28.09 7.38
C GLN A 139 -31.17 27.50 8.52
N ARG A 140 -30.92 26.24 8.87
CA ARG A 140 -31.34 25.66 10.15
C ARG A 140 -30.48 26.29 11.24
N THR A 141 -30.66 27.60 11.45
CA THR A 141 -30.01 28.38 12.49
C THR A 141 -30.98 28.49 13.66
N ASP A 142 -31.27 27.35 14.32
CA ASP A 142 -31.84 27.43 15.66
C ASP A 142 -30.69 27.65 16.66
N ARG A 143 -30.34 28.93 16.83
CA ARG A 143 -29.31 29.38 17.78
C ARG A 143 -29.63 28.95 19.22
N LYS A 144 -30.90 28.66 19.54
CA LYS A 144 -31.36 28.32 20.90
C LYS A 144 -31.03 26.88 21.31
N ARG A 145 -30.63 26.02 20.37
CA ARG A 145 -30.23 24.63 20.67
C ARG A 145 -28.84 24.52 21.32
N TYR A 146 -27.95 25.50 21.11
CA TYR A 146 -26.61 25.50 21.68
C TYR A 146 -26.56 25.83 23.18
N TYR A 147 -27.57 26.53 23.71
CA TYR A 147 -27.60 26.98 25.10
C TYR A 147 -28.47 26.11 26.03
N ARG A 148 -28.92 24.93 25.58
CA ARG A 148 -29.71 23.98 26.39
C ARG A 148 -28.91 22.83 27.01
N LEU A 149 -27.60 22.78 26.79
CA LEU A 149 -26.71 21.71 27.26
C LEU A 149 -25.70 22.19 28.32
N SER A 150 -25.91 23.37 28.89
CA SER A 150 -25.16 23.93 30.04
C SER A 150 -26.13 24.23 31.18
#